data_AF-A0A662GBB3-F1
#
_entry.id   AF-A0A662GBB3-F1
#
_cell.length_a   1.000
_cell.length_b   1.000
_cell.length_c   1.000
_cell.angle_alpha   90.00
_cell.angle_beta   90.00
_cell.angle_gamma   90.00
#
_symmetry.space_group_name_H-M   'P 1'
#
loop_
_entity.id
_entity.type
_entity.pdbx_description
1 polymer ?
#
loop_
_entity_poly.entity_id
_entity_poly.type
_entity_poly.pdbx_seq_one_letter_code
_entity_poly.pdbx_strand_id
1 'polypeptide(L)'
;MRRISFGVVGCGNVANNYYLPYIAENHKLVAVCDSNAERARRSAKLWGADRWYSEFEKLLRDPEIEAVVIATSHEMHAELAIRAAEEGKHFIVQKPMALSLREAEEVVRKVEESGVKALAEPSEALLSPVMRTVKSVLEEVGNHCFSTWHTGHGGPNWSEAFFKDELGGGVVYDLAVYDVARLVTLFGMPVRVAARGTVLFKRRLVLRPDEVTASIRHDTYGRGVYYFHDLKPSIPVEVTAFDNFAGVLEYGSGSIATLLANYVTFTRLQMPSIQVYGTEGSVVVPVPHEP
;
A
#
# COMPACT_ATOMS: atom_id res chain seq x y z
N MET A 1 15.40 -6.34 -21.86
CA MET A 1 14.24 -7.21 -21.53
C MET A 1 13.05 -6.80 -22.40
N ARG A 2 12.01 -7.62 -22.51
CA ARG A 2 10.75 -7.23 -23.19
C ARG A 2 10.03 -6.16 -22.36
N ARG A 3 9.45 -5.14 -23.01
CA ARG A 3 8.48 -4.23 -22.36
C ARG A 3 7.14 -4.95 -22.24
N ILE A 4 6.51 -4.87 -21.06
CA ILE A 4 5.16 -5.39 -20.83
C ILE A 4 4.15 -4.27 -21.09
N SER A 5 2.99 -4.61 -21.64
CA SER A 5 1.87 -3.68 -21.80
C SER A 5 1.00 -3.65 -20.54
N PHE A 6 0.96 -2.48 -19.89
CA PHE A 6 0.26 -2.25 -18.64
C PHE A 6 -1.00 -1.38 -18.79
N GLY A 7 -2.03 -1.73 -18.02
CA GLY A 7 -3.10 -0.83 -17.60
C GLY A 7 -2.92 -0.40 -16.14
N VAL A 8 -3.51 0.74 -15.75
CA VAL A 8 -3.57 1.17 -14.34
C VAL A 8 -5.00 1.54 -13.96
N VAL A 9 -5.49 0.99 -12.85
CA VAL A 9 -6.86 1.12 -12.34
C VAL A 9 -6.83 1.84 -11.01
N GLY A 10 -7.52 2.97 -10.92
CA GLY A 10 -7.35 3.96 -9.85
C GLY A 10 -6.23 4.93 -10.21
N CYS A 11 -6.58 6.17 -10.53
CA CYS A 11 -5.64 7.23 -10.90
C CYS A 11 -5.28 8.12 -9.70
N GLY A 12 -5.22 7.53 -8.50
CA GLY A 12 -4.99 8.24 -7.25
C GLY A 12 -3.54 8.74 -7.06
N ASN A 13 -3.28 9.27 -5.87
CA ASN A 13 -1.98 9.78 -5.44
C ASN A 13 -0.84 8.74 -5.56
N VAL A 14 -1.13 7.49 -5.19
CA VAL A 14 -0.18 6.36 -5.24
C VAL A 14 0.15 6.00 -6.69
N ALA A 15 -0.87 5.84 -7.53
CA ALA A 15 -0.71 5.52 -8.95
C ALA A 15 0.14 6.55 -9.70
N ASN A 16 -0.13 7.83 -9.52
CA ASN A 16 0.57 8.91 -10.21
C ASN A 16 1.98 9.19 -9.68
N ASN A 17 2.38 8.68 -8.50
CA ASN A 17 3.73 8.89 -7.96
C ASN A 17 4.67 7.68 -8.08
N TYR A 18 4.16 6.45 -8.02
CA TYR A 18 5.00 5.26 -8.06
C TYR A 18 4.86 4.45 -9.36
N TYR A 19 3.63 4.10 -9.75
CA TYR A 19 3.42 3.16 -10.86
C TYR A 19 3.45 3.83 -12.23
N LEU A 20 2.67 4.88 -12.44
CA LEU A 20 2.54 5.55 -13.74
C LEU A 20 3.86 6.11 -14.30
N PRO A 21 4.70 6.86 -13.54
CA PRO A 21 6.02 7.27 -14.01
C PRO A 21 6.92 6.08 -14.39
N TYR A 22 7.01 5.07 -13.52
CA TYR A 22 7.89 3.91 -13.76
C TYR A 22 7.46 3.09 -14.98
N ILE A 23 6.15 2.87 -15.16
CA ILE A 23 5.58 2.13 -16.29
C ILE A 23 5.76 2.91 -17.60
N ALA A 24 5.56 4.24 -17.60
CA ALA A 24 5.75 5.07 -18.79
C ALA A 24 7.23 5.05 -19.27
N GLU A 25 8.18 5.12 -18.34
CA GLU A 25 9.61 5.05 -18.65
C GLU A 25 10.03 3.65 -19.14
N ASN A 26 9.70 2.60 -18.37
CA ASN A 26 10.32 1.27 -18.50
C ASN A 26 9.49 0.26 -19.32
N HIS A 27 8.20 0.49 -19.53
CA HIS A 27 7.22 -0.46 -20.09
C HIS A 27 6.35 0.20 -21.19
N LYS A 28 5.17 -0.33 -21.52
CA LYS A 28 4.16 0.39 -22.31
C LYS A 28 2.96 0.69 -21.40
N LEU A 29 2.63 1.96 -21.21
CA LEU A 29 1.39 2.37 -20.58
C LEU A 29 0.27 2.43 -21.64
N VAL A 30 -0.53 1.37 -21.76
CA VAL A 30 -1.62 1.32 -22.75
C VAL A 30 -2.78 2.19 -22.32
N ALA A 31 -3.23 2.04 -21.07
CA ALA A 31 -4.44 2.69 -20.58
C ALA A 31 -4.40 3.01 -19.08
N VAL A 32 -5.20 3.99 -18.69
CA VAL A 32 -5.53 4.27 -17.29
C VAL A 32 -7.04 4.32 -17.08
N CYS A 33 -7.52 3.96 -15.89
CA CYS A 33 -8.93 3.99 -15.52
C CYS A 33 -9.13 4.62 -14.15
N ASP A 34 -10.16 5.46 -14.01
CA ASP A 34 -10.66 5.98 -12.73
C ASP A 34 -12.13 6.36 -12.91
N SER A 35 -12.96 6.13 -11.89
CA SER A 35 -14.39 6.51 -11.93
C SER A 35 -14.57 8.03 -12.09
N ASN A 36 -13.59 8.82 -11.64
CA ASN A 36 -13.45 10.21 -12.04
C ASN A 36 -12.74 10.31 -13.41
N ALA A 37 -13.53 10.43 -14.48
CA ALA A 37 -13.04 10.54 -15.85
C ALA A 37 -12.04 11.70 -16.08
N GLU A 38 -12.13 12.82 -15.35
CA GLU A 38 -11.16 13.91 -15.43
C GLU A 38 -9.81 13.50 -14.82
N ARG A 39 -9.82 12.70 -13.75
CA ARG A 39 -8.61 12.13 -13.15
C ARG A 39 -7.92 11.13 -14.08
N ALA A 40 -8.70 10.28 -14.76
CA ALA A 40 -8.20 9.36 -15.78
C ALA A 40 -7.57 10.13 -16.96
N ARG A 41 -8.27 11.14 -17.51
CA ARG A 41 -7.78 12.01 -18.60
C ARG A 41 -6.46 12.71 -18.25
N ARG A 42 -6.36 13.28 -17.05
CA ARG A 42 -5.15 13.97 -16.58
C ARG A 42 -3.97 13.02 -16.45
N SER A 43 -4.19 11.85 -15.85
CA SER A 43 -3.16 10.82 -15.67
C SER A 43 -2.67 10.29 -17.03
N ALA A 44 -3.58 10.02 -17.97
CA ALA A 44 -3.22 9.62 -19.33
C ALA A 44 -2.39 10.70 -20.04
N LYS A 45 -2.82 11.97 -19.99
CA LYS A 45 -2.11 13.09 -20.60
C LYS A 45 -0.74 13.35 -19.97
N LEU A 46 -0.60 13.14 -18.66
CA LEU A 46 0.63 13.39 -17.91
C LEU A 46 1.70 12.32 -18.19
N TRP A 47 1.29 11.05 -18.26
CA TRP A 47 2.21 9.91 -18.38
C TRP A 47 2.24 9.25 -19.77
N GLY A 48 1.53 9.82 -20.75
CA GLY A 48 1.55 9.35 -22.14
C GLY A 48 0.85 8.01 -22.37
N ALA A 49 -0.27 7.74 -21.68
CA ALA A 49 -1.08 6.56 -21.96
C ALA A 49 -1.82 6.71 -23.30
N ASP A 50 -1.88 5.65 -24.12
CA ASP A 50 -2.58 5.69 -25.43
C ASP A 50 -4.05 6.09 -25.28
N ARG A 51 -4.71 5.64 -24.19
CA ARG A 51 -6.14 5.81 -23.94
C ARG A 51 -6.47 5.91 -22.45
N TRP A 52 -7.72 6.26 -22.13
CA TRP A 52 -8.25 6.28 -20.77
C TRP A 52 -9.69 5.76 -20.73
N TYR A 53 -10.10 5.22 -19.58
CA TYR A 53 -11.43 4.69 -19.33
C TYR A 53 -12.03 5.27 -18.03
N SER A 54 -13.36 5.25 -17.95
CA SER A 54 -14.14 5.50 -16.72
C SER A 54 -14.79 4.24 -16.13
N GLU A 55 -14.64 3.11 -16.82
CA GLU A 55 -15.20 1.80 -16.47
C GLU A 55 -14.09 0.76 -16.57
N PHE A 56 -13.85 0.03 -15.49
CA PHE A 56 -12.73 -0.88 -15.33
C PHE A 56 -12.80 -2.09 -16.27
N GLU A 57 -14.01 -2.58 -16.53
CA GLU A 57 -14.33 -3.69 -17.43
C GLU A 57 -13.91 -3.39 -18.87
N LYS A 58 -13.91 -2.11 -19.28
CA LYS A 58 -13.44 -1.68 -20.61
C LYS A 58 -11.92 -1.65 -20.71
N LEU A 59 -11.22 -1.44 -19.58
CA LEU A 59 -9.76 -1.59 -19.50
C LEU A 59 -9.37 -3.07 -19.46
N LEU A 60 -10.03 -3.91 -18.66
CA LEU A 60 -9.73 -5.36 -18.65
C LEU A 60 -9.92 -6.01 -20.02
N ARG A 61 -10.95 -5.62 -20.77
CA ARG A 61 -11.23 -6.19 -22.10
C ARG A 61 -10.36 -5.64 -23.22
N ASP A 62 -9.40 -4.76 -22.92
CA ASP A 62 -8.40 -4.33 -23.91
C ASP A 62 -7.43 -5.50 -24.20
N PRO A 63 -7.34 -5.98 -25.45
CA PRO A 63 -6.44 -7.07 -25.82
C PRO A 63 -4.97 -6.65 -25.87
N GLU A 64 -4.65 -5.35 -25.87
CA GLU A 64 -3.26 -4.87 -25.80
C GLU A 64 -2.70 -4.93 -24.37
N ILE A 65 -3.54 -5.05 -23.34
CA ILE A 65 -3.12 -5.04 -21.93
C ILE A 65 -2.78 -6.46 -21.48
N GLU A 66 -1.55 -6.65 -21.00
CA GLU A 66 -1.04 -7.93 -20.48
C GLU A 66 -1.12 -7.98 -18.95
N ALA A 67 -0.89 -6.84 -18.30
CA ALA A 67 -0.90 -6.70 -16.86
C ALA A 67 -1.62 -5.43 -16.39
N VAL A 68 -2.19 -5.44 -15.18
CA VAL A 68 -2.83 -4.27 -14.57
C VAL A 68 -2.26 -3.94 -13.20
N VAL A 69 -2.13 -2.65 -12.89
CA VAL A 69 -1.96 -2.19 -11.50
C VAL A 69 -3.33 -1.78 -10.96
N ILE A 70 -3.70 -2.29 -9.79
CA ILE A 70 -4.92 -1.94 -9.05
C ILE A 70 -4.49 -1.09 -7.85
N ALA A 71 -4.81 0.21 -7.92
CA ALA A 71 -4.46 1.24 -6.94
C ALA A 71 -5.67 2.16 -6.65
N THR A 72 -6.80 1.52 -6.33
CA THR A 72 -8.08 2.15 -6.01
C THR A 72 -8.20 2.43 -4.51
N SER A 73 -9.43 2.61 -4.02
CA SER A 73 -9.77 2.47 -2.60
C SER A 73 -9.78 0.98 -2.19
N HIS A 74 -9.59 0.72 -0.90
CA HIS A 74 -9.21 -0.60 -0.38
C HIS A 74 -10.33 -1.65 -0.52
N GLU A 75 -11.58 -1.24 -0.36
CA GLU A 75 -12.77 -2.08 -0.50
C GLU A 75 -12.93 -2.68 -1.91
N MET A 76 -12.40 -2.01 -2.93
CA MET A 76 -12.47 -2.48 -4.31
C MET A 76 -11.38 -3.51 -4.68
N HIS A 77 -10.30 -3.62 -3.90
CA HIS A 77 -9.11 -4.37 -4.31
C HIS A 77 -9.37 -5.85 -4.63
N ALA A 78 -10.14 -6.54 -3.79
CA ALA A 78 -10.43 -7.96 -3.97
C ALA A 78 -11.26 -8.23 -5.24
N GLU A 79 -12.36 -7.50 -5.43
CA GLU A 79 -13.22 -7.64 -6.61
C GLU A 79 -12.47 -7.34 -7.91
N LEU A 80 -11.67 -6.27 -7.93
CA LEU A 80 -10.88 -5.91 -9.11
C LEU A 80 -9.78 -6.93 -9.40
N ALA A 81 -9.14 -7.51 -8.37
CA ALA A 81 -8.14 -8.57 -8.54
C ALA A 81 -8.74 -9.89 -9.06
N ILE A 82 -9.92 -10.28 -8.55
CA ILE A 82 -10.68 -11.44 -9.04
C ILE A 82 -11.03 -11.26 -10.52
N ARG A 83 -11.66 -10.14 -10.87
CA ARG A 83 -12.06 -9.84 -12.26
C ARG A 83 -10.86 -9.74 -13.21
N ALA A 84 -9.72 -9.21 -12.74
CA ALA A 84 -8.48 -9.19 -13.51
C ALA A 84 -7.93 -10.59 -13.80
N ALA A 85 -7.98 -11.51 -12.83
CA ALA A 85 -7.63 -12.91 -13.01
C ALA A 85 -8.57 -13.62 -14.00
N GLU A 86 -9.88 -13.36 -13.92
CA GLU A 86 -10.89 -13.96 -14.79
C GLU A 86 -10.80 -13.49 -16.26
N GLU A 87 -10.45 -12.22 -16.51
CA GLU A 87 -10.11 -11.70 -17.85
C GLU A 87 -8.63 -11.97 -18.22
N GLY A 88 -7.95 -12.90 -17.51
CA GLY A 88 -6.63 -13.45 -17.84
C GLY A 88 -5.43 -12.52 -17.64
N LYS A 89 -5.62 -11.37 -16.97
CA LYS A 89 -4.57 -10.36 -16.78
C LYS A 89 -3.67 -10.70 -15.60
N HIS A 90 -2.37 -10.50 -15.78
CA HIS A 90 -1.46 -10.44 -14.63
C HIS A 90 -1.72 -9.15 -13.84
N PHE A 91 -1.43 -9.10 -12.54
CA PHE A 91 -1.69 -7.89 -11.78
C PHE A 91 -0.74 -7.60 -10.60
N ILE A 92 -0.65 -6.32 -10.26
CA ILE A 92 -0.15 -5.82 -8.98
C ILE A 92 -1.35 -5.18 -8.28
N VAL A 93 -1.67 -5.59 -7.05
CA VAL A 93 -2.76 -5.03 -6.24
C VAL A 93 -2.20 -4.34 -5.00
N GLN A 94 -2.63 -3.10 -4.77
CA GLN A 94 -2.20 -2.30 -3.62
C GLN A 94 -2.67 -2.89 -2.27
N LYS A 95 -2.04 -2.43 -1.19
CA LYS A 95 -2.39 -2.85 0.16
C LYS A 95 -3.69 -2.16 0.65
N PRO A 96 -4.48 -2.81 1.51
CA PRO A 96 -4.50 -4.25 1.73
C PRO A 96 -5.07 -4.97 0.50
N MET A 97 -4.70 -6.23 0.25
CA MET A 97 -5.23 -7.00 -0.89
C MET A 97 -6.76 -7.21 -0.83
N ALA A 98 -7.31 -7.25 0.39
CA ALA A 98 -8.73 -7.40 0.69
C ALA A 98 -9.05 -6.89 2.10
N LEU A 99 -10.34 -6.75 2.45
CA LEU A 99 -10.79 -6.33 3.79
C LEU A 99 -11.14 -7.50 4.71
N SER A 100 -11.18 -8.72 4.19
CA SER A 100 -11.36 -9.94 4.98
C SER A 100 -10.47 -11.08 4.48
N LEU A 101 -10.20 -12.04 5.37
CA LEU A 101 -9.46 -13.26 5.03
C LEU A 101 -10.15 -14.04 3.89
N ARG A 102 -11.49 -14.14 3.93
CA ARG A 102 -12.29 -14.86 2.92
C ARG A 102 -12.12 -14.25 1.52
N GLU A 103 -12.08 -12.94 1.41
CA GLU A 103 -11.84 -12.25 0.13
C GLU A 103 -10.39 -12.41 -0.33
N ALA A 104 -9.42 -12.42 0.59
CA ALA A 104 -8.03 -12.72 0.25
C ALA A 104 -7.86 -14.17 -0.25
N GLU A 105 -8.53 -15.14 0.38
CA GLU A 105 -8.60 -16.54 -0.06
C GLU A 105 -9.27 -16.69 -1.43
N GLU A 106 -10.34 -15.92 -1.70
CA GLU A 106 -10.99 -15.86 -3.02
C GLU A 106 -10.04 -15.32 -4.10
N VAL A 107 -9.32 -14.23 -3.83
CA VAL A 107 -8.30 -13.66 -4.74
C VAL A 107 -7.19 -14.68 -5.03
N VAL A 108 -6.64 -15.34 -4.00
CA VAL A 108 -5.60 -16.36 -4.19
C VAL A 108 -6.11 -17.51 -5.03
N ARG A 109 -7.30 -18.06 -4.72
CA ARG A 109 -7.88 -19.17 -5.49
C ARG A 109 -8.15 -18.77 -6.94
N LYS A 110 -8.56 -17.53 -7.21
CA LYS A 110 -8.77 -17.02 -8.57
C LYS A 110 -7.47 -16.84 -9.36
N VAL A 111 -6.37 -16.50 -8.71
CA VAL A 111 -5.03 -16.49 -9.32
C VAL A 111 -4.57 -17.92 -9.64
N GLU A 112 -4.86 -18.89 -8.78
CA GLU A 112 -4.56 -20.31 -9.02
C GLU A 112 -5.43 -20.92 -10.14
N GLU A 113 -6.75 -20.65 -10.13
CA GLU A 113 -7.72 -21.08 -11.17
C GLU A 113 -7.34 -20.58 -12.57
N SER A 114 -6.83 -19.35 -12.68
CA SER A 114 -6.49 -18.69 -13.95
C SER A 114 -5.03 -18.84 -14.39
N GLY A 115 -4.13 -19.22 -13.46
CA GLY A 115 -2.69 -19.36 -13.71
C GLY A 115 -1.91 -18.06 -13.92
N VAL A 116 -2.56 -16.89 -13.75
CA VAL A 116 -1.94 -15.56 -13.92
C VAL A 116 -0.79 -15.33 -12.92
N LYS A 117 -0.07 -14.21 -13.10
CA LYS A 117 0.91 -13.76 -12.10
C LYS A 117 0.35 -12.56 -11.35
N ALA A 118 0.27 -12.69 -10.03
CA ALA A 118 -0.22 -11.67 -9.12
C ALA A 118 0.88 -11.27 -8.14
N LEU A 119 0.87 -10.00 -7.73
CA LEU A 119 1.67 -9.47 -6.64
C LEU A 119 0.78 -8.60 -5.75
N ALA A 120 0.72 -8.91 -4.46
CA ALA A 120 0.10 -8.04 -3.47
C ALA A 120 1.16 -7.13 -2.83
N GLU A 121 0.83 -5.87 -2.65
CA GLU A 121 1.62 -4.97 -1.83
C GLU A 121 1.34 -5.22 -0.33
N PRO A 122 2.28 -4.91 0.58
CA PRO A 122 3.59 -4.29 0.34
C PRO A 122 4.69 -5.32 0.00
N SER A 123 5.05 -5.37 -1.28
CA SER A 123 6.02 -6.31 -1.83
C SER A 123 7.46 -6.03 -1.41
N GLU A 124 7.73 -4.84 -0.88
CA GLU A 124 9.03 -4.43 -0.32
C GLU A 124 9.54 -5.41 0.76
N ALA A 125 8.67 -6.07 1.53
CA ALA A 125 9.07 -7.08 2.51
C ALA A 125 9.88 -8.24 1.87
N LEU A 126 9.53 -8.62 0.64
CA LEU A 126 10.16 -9.70 -0.12
C LEU A 126 11.24 -9.18 -1.09
N LEU A 127 11.03 -7.99 -1.66
CA LEU A 127 11.78 -7.50 -2.81
C LEU A 127 12.83 -6.43 -2.47
N SER A 128 12.71 -5.72 -1.34
CA SER A 128 13.60 -4.61 -0.99
C SER A 128 15.04 -5.10 -0.71
N PRO A 129 16.08 -4.43 -1.27
CA PRO A 129 17.46 -4.65 -0.88
C PRO A 129 17.67 -4.47 0.63
N VAL A 130 17.00 -3.51 1.25
CA VAL A 130 17.08 -3.26 2.71
C VAL A 130 16.62 -4.48 3.49
N MET A 131 15.48 -5.07 3.12
CA MET A 131 14.95 -6.25 3.83
C MET A 131 15.79 -7.52 3.60
N ARG A 132 16.46 -7.63 2.44
CA ARG A 132 17.45 -8.69 2.20
C ARG A 132 18.70 -8.52 3.08
N THR A 133 19.21 -7.30 3.21
CA THR A 133 20.31 -6.99 4.13
C THR A 133 19.92 -7.26 5.58
N VAL A 134 18.73 -6.82 6.02
CA VAL A 134 18.19 -7.13 7.36
C VAL A 134 18.14 -8.64 7.57
N LYS A 135 17.61 -9.41 6.62
CA LYS A 135 17.57 -10.87 6.73
C LYS A 135 18.97 -11.49 6.87
N SER A 136 19.95 -11.02 6.09
CA SER A 136 21.33 -11.49 6.19
C SER A 136 21.97 -11.20 7.55
N VAL A 137 21.81 -9.98 8.08
CA VAL A 137 22.38 -9.59 9.39
C VAL A 137 21.62 -10.28 10.54
N LEU A 138 20.37 -10.69 10.34
CA LEU A 138 19.65 -11.50 11.33
C LEU A 138 20.26 -12.90 11.53
N GLU A 139 21.02 -13.42 10.57
CA GLU A 139 21.79 -14.67 10.73
C GLU A 139 23.02 -14.48 11.64
N GLU A 140 23.51 -13.23 11.82
CA GLU A 140 24.66 -12.89 12.67
C GLU A 140 24.31 -12.56 14.13
N VAL A 141 23.04 -12.29 14.45
CA VAL A 141 22.61 -11.91 15.82
C VAL A 141 21.98 -13.07 16.62
N GLY A 142 21.99 -14.28 16.07
CA GLY A 142 21.41 -15.47 16.70
C GLY A 142 19.88 -15.52 16.68
N ASN A 143 19.29 -16.34 17.54
CA ASN A 143 17.85 -16.59 17.54
C ASN A 143 17.07 -15.34 17.98
N HIS A 144 15.97 -15.02 17.29
CA HIS A 144 15.07 -13.91 17.64
C HIS A 144 14.54 -14.05 19.07
N CYS A 145 14.74 -13.02 19.89
CA CYS A 145 14.22 -12.94 21.27
C CYS A 145 13.07 -11.93 21.35
N PHE A 146 13.32 -10.71 20.91
CA PHE A 146 12.38 -9.59 20.97
C PHE A 146 12.54 -8.67 19.75
N SER A 147 11.50 -7.94 19.38
CA SER A 147 11.62 -6.83 18.42
C SER A 147 10.51 -5.80 18.57
N THR A 148 10.79 -4.55 18.22
CA THR A 148 9.79 -3.48 18.15
C THR A 148 9.79 -2.79 16.78
N TRP A 149 8.58 -2.47 16.31
CA TRP A 149 8.26 -2.02 14.97
C TRP A 149 7.33 -0.81 15.05
N HIS A 150 7.72 0.31 14.45
CA HIS A 150 6.93 1.55 14.43
C HIS A 150 6.86 2.18 13.05
N THR A 151 5.63 2.33 12.56
CA THR A 151 5.29 3.07 11.35
C THR A 151 4.22 4.11 11.68
N GLY A 152 4.47 5.40 11.36
CA GLY A 152 3.50 6.46 11.66
C GLY A 152 3.80 7.80 11.02
N HIS A 153 2.75 8.59 10.79
CA HIS A 153 2.81 9.97 10.31
C HIS A 153 1.59 10.75 10.84
N GLY A 154 1.32 11.96 10.32
CA GLY A 154 0.14 12.76 10.72
C GLY A 154 -1.21 12.28 10.17
N GLY A 155 -1.23 11.18 9.41
CA GLY A 155 -2.36 10.72 8.60
C GLY A 155 -2.38 11.33 7.18
N PRO A 156 -3.06 10.67 6.22
CA PRO A 156 -3.18 11.16 4.84
C PRO A 156 -4.19 12.31 4.74
N ASN A 157 -4.02 13.19 3.75
CA ASN A 157 -4.87 14.38 3.59
C ASN A 157 -5.66 14.43 2.27
N TRP A 158 -5.54 13.43 1.39
CA TRP A 158 -6.05 13.47 0.00
C TRP A 158 -7.32 12.65 -0.25
N SER A 159 -7.82 11.89 0.73
CA SER A 159 -9.06 11.11 0.61
C SER A 159 -9.64 10.81 2.00
N GLU A 160 -10.96 10.74 2.10
CA GLU A 160 -11.64 10.37 3.34
C GLU A 160 -11.62 8.86 3.62
N ALA A 161 -11.40 8.00 2.61
CA ALA A 161 -11.44 6.54 2.74
C ALA A 161 -10.51 6.01 3.84
N PHE A 162 -9.34 6.63 4.01
CA PHE A 162 -8.37 6.30 5.06
C PHE A 162 -8.88 6.52 6.50
N PHE A 163 -10.05 7.14 6.67
CA PHE A 163 -10.71 7.41 7.95
C PHE A 163 -12.07 6.72 8.07
N LYS A 164 -12.51 5.99 7.04
CA LYS A 164 -13.79 5.28 6.99
C LYS A 164 -13.59 3.78 7.18
N ASP A 165 -14.12 3.25 8.28
CA ASP A 165 -14.06 1.81 8.60
C ASP A 165 -14.75 0.99 7.51
N GLU A 166 -15.89 1.52 7.03
CA GLU A 166 -16.70 1.01 5.94
C GLU A 166 -16.02 1.03 4.55
N LEU A 167 -14.86 1.69 4.40
CA LEU A 167 -14.01 1.70 3.19
C LEU A 167 -12.63 1.08 3.45
N GLY A 168 -12.50 0.26 4.50
CA GLY A 168 -11.22 -0.37 4.85
C GLY A 168 -10.14 0.61 5.29
N GLY A 169 -10.54 1.74 5.87
CA GLY A 169 -9.64 2.77 6.35
C GLY A 169 -8.85 2.39 7.61
N GLY A 170 -8.11 3.36 8.13
CA GLY A 170 -7.38 3.26 9.38
C GLY A 170 -6.00 2.62 9.29
N VAL A 171 -5.25 2.77 10.38
CA VAL A 171 -3.82 2.50 10.45
C VAL A 171 -3.46 1.01 10.38
N VAL A 172 -4.42 0.11 10.58
CA VAL A 172 -4.19 -1.33 10.46
C VAL A 172 -3.96 -1.72 9.00
N TYR A 173 -4.87 -1.30 8.13
CA TYR A 173 -4.78 -1.53 6.69
C TYR A 173 -3.80 -0.59 5.98
N ASP A 174 -3.64 0.65 6.46
CA ASP A 174 -2.75 1.61 5.81
C ASP A 174 -1.27 1.43 6.21
N LEU A 175 -0.97 1.18 7.48
CA LEU A 175 0.41 1.27 8.02
C LEU A 175 0.90 -0.05 8.65
N ALA A 176 0.11 -0.67 9.54
CA ALA A 176 0.51 -1.88 10.25
C ALA A 176 0.82 -3.04 9.29
N VAL A 177 0.14 -3.08 8.14
CA VAL A 177 0.35 -4.08 7.07
C VAL A 177 1.81 -4.18 6.58
N TYR A 178 2.57 -3.08 6.57
CA TYR A 178 3.99 -3.10 6.17
C TYR A 178 4.82 -3.92 7.16
N ASP A 179 4.68 -3.63 8.44
CA ASP A 179 5.43 -4.31 9.49
C ASP A 179 4.93 -5.74 9.73
N VAL A 180 3.63 -6.01 9.55
CA VAL A 180 3.10 -7.39 9.52
C VAL A 180 3.71 -8.19 8.37
N ALA A 181 3.78 -7.63 7.16
CA ALA A 181 4.39 -8.32 6.01
C ALA A 181 5.90 -8.58 6.23
N ARG A 182 6.64 -7.61 6.78
CA ARG A 182 8.05 -7.76 7.16
C ARG A 182 8.24 -8.83 8.23
N LEU A 183 7.46 -8.79 9.30
CA LEU A 183 7.50 -9.76 10.40
C LEU A 183 7.23 -11.18 9.94
N VAL A 184 6.19 -11.39 9.13
CA VAL A 184 5.86 -12.70 8.56
C VAL A 184 6.94 -13.19 7.59
N THR A 185 7.56 -12.29 6.82
CA THR A 185 8.65 -12.63 5.88
C THR A 185 9.96 -13.02 6.59
N LEU A 186 10.24 -12.42 7.76
CA LEU A 186 11.47 -12.66 8.51
C LEU A 186 11.37 -13.82 9.51
N PHE A 187 10.26 -13.91 10.24
CA PHE A 187 10.10 -14.82 11.39
C PHE A 187 8.98 -15.86 11.21
N GLY A 188 8.27 -15.84 10.08
CA GLY A 188 7.15 -16.73 9.80
C GLY A 188 5.84 -16.29 10.47
N MET A 189 4.85 -17.18 10.51
CA MET A 189 3.55 -16.85 11.09
C MET A 189 3.61 -16.81 12.64
N PRO A 190 3.03 -15.78 13.29
CA PRO A 190 2.86 -15.79 14.75
C PRO A 190 1.81 -16.83 15.16
N VAL A 191 2.00 -17.42 16.34
CA VAL A 191 1.07 -18.41 16.94
C VAL A 191 -0.02 -17.76 17.78
N ARG A 192 0.18 -16.53 18.25
CA ARG A 192 -0.79 -15.75 19.02
C ARG A 192 -0.60 -14.25 18.77
N VAL A 193 -1.71 -13.51 18.79
CA VAL A 193 -1.74 -12.05 18.66
C VAL A 193 -2.62 -11.46 19.76
N ALA A 194 -2.17 -10.37 20.38
CA ALA A 194 -2.96 -9.53 21.27
C ALA A 194 -2.82 -8.07 20.84
N ALA A 195 -3.92 -7.37 20.57
CA ALA A 195 -3.88 -6.04 19.95
C ALA A 195 -5.03 -5.11 20.37
N ARG A 196 -4.84 -3.81 20.15
CA ARG A 196 -5.81 -2.75 20.44
C ARG A 196 -5.75 -1.65 19.39
N GLY A 197 -6.85 -1.49 18.65
CA GLY A 197 -7.14 -0.28 17.88
C GLY A 197 -7.91 0.75 18.72
N THR A 198 -7.76 2.03 18.36
CA THR A 198 -8.45 3.18 18.97
C THR A 198 -8.75 4.26 17.93
N VAL A 199 -9.82 5.03 18.15
CA VAL A 199 -10.18 6.23 17.35
C VAL A 199 -10.03 7.47 18.25
N LEU A 200 -8.89 8.13 18.17
CA LEU A 200 -8.52 9.29 18.99
C LEU A 200 -9.12 10.58 18.42
N PHE A 201 -8.80 10.92 17.17
CA PHE A 201 -9.38 12.07 16.50
C PHE A 201 -10.76 11.71 15.94
N LYS A 202 -11.83 12.38 16.39
CA LYS A 202 -13.19 12.16 15.85
C LYS A 202 -13.46 12.85 14.52
N ARG A 203 -12.66 13.88 14.19
CA ARG A 203 -12.78 14.67 12.97
C ARG A 203 -11.39 15.03 12.46
N ARG A 204 -11.19 14.89 11.15
CA ARG A 204 -9.98 15.32 10.43
C ARG A 204 -10.38 16.23 9.26
N LEU A 205 -9.40 16.83 8.60
CA LEU A 205 -9.59 17.62 7.38
C LEU A 205 -8.89 16.93 6.21
N VAL A 206 -9.56 16.88 5.05
CA VAL A 206 -8.99 16.43 3.78
C VAL A 206 -9.12 17.51 2.71
N LEU A 207 -8.30 17.41 1.67
CA LEU A 207 -8.33 18.23 0.48
C LEU A 207 -9.63 18.01 -0.30
N ARG A 208 -10.08 18.98 -1.10
CA ARG A 208 -11.28 18.75 -1.93
C ARG A 208 -10.95 17.80 -3.09
N PRO A 209 -11.85 16.86 -3.47
CA PRO A 209 -11.58 15.91 -4.56
C PRO A 209 -11.27 16.56 -5.92
N ASP A 210 -11.79 17.78 -6.17
CA ASP A 210 -11.44 18.63 -7.31
C ASP A 210 -9.98 19.11 -7.24
N GLU A 211 -9.49 19.56 -6.08
CA GLU A 211 -8.10 20.00 -5.89
C GLU A 211 -7.10 18.87 -6.09
N VAL A 212 -7.38 17.70 -5.50
CA VAL A 212 -6.55 16.49 -5.62
C VAL A 212 -6.50 15.99 -7.07
N THR A 213 -7.58 16.19 -7.82
CA THR A 213 -7.62 15.86 -9.26
C THR A 213 -6.96 16.95 -10.11
N ALA A 214 -7.11 18.23 -9.73
CA ALA A 214 -6.51 19.37 -10.41
C ALA A 214 -4.97 19.41 -10.30
N SER A 215 -4.40 18.82 -9.24
CA SER A 215 -2.96 18.72 -9.04
C SER A 215 -2.26 17.66 -9.90
N ILE A 216 -3.00 16.82 -10.65
CA ILE A 216 -2.40 15.86 -11.59
C ILE A 216 -1.85 16.61 -12.81
N ARG A 217 -0.59 17.03 -12.68
CA ARG A 217 0.21 17.79 -13.64
C ARG A 217 1.70 17.73 -13.27
N HIS A 218 2.55 18.03 -14.24
CA HIS A 218 4.00 17.78 -14.22
C HIS A 218 4.77 18.62 -13.18
N ASP A 219 4.23 19.76 -12.77
CA ASP A 219 4.82 20.61 -11.72
C ASP A 219 4.55 20.08 -10.28
N THR A 220 3.64 19.10 -10.10
CA THR A 220 3.33 18.52 -8.79
C THR A 220 3.84 17.08 -8.63
N TYR A 221 3.82 16.25 -9.68
CA TYR A 221 4.13 14.81 -9.58
C TYR A 221 5.59 14.45 -9.90
N GLY A 222 6.10 13.41 -9.22
CA GLY A 222 7.55 13.10 -9.13
C GLY A 222 8.28 13.86 -8.00
N ARG A 223 7.52 14.36 -7.00
CA ARG A 223 7.93 15.41 -5.99
C ARG A 223 7.46 15.29 -4.35
N GLY A 224 6.35 14.52 -4.80
CA GLY A 224 5.96 13.09 -4.59
C GLY A 224 4.63 12.87 -3.82
N VAL A 225 4.45 11.70 -3.16
CA VAL A 225 3.18 11.33 -2.50
C VAL A 225 2.70 12.27 -1.39
N TYR A 226 3.60 12.97 -0.70
CA TYR A 226 3.24 13.96 0.33
C TYR A 226 3.16 15.41 -0.17
N TYR A 227 3.51 15.68 -1.43
CA TYR A 227 3.75 17.04 -1.92
C TYR A 227 2.48 17.88 -2.17
N PHE A 228 1.34 17.51 -1.58
CA PHE A 228 0.19 18.43 -1.44
C PHE A 228 0.46 19.58 -0.45
N HIS A 229 1.72 19.89 -0.11
CA HIS A 229 2.12 20.85 0.91
C HIS A 229 1.58 22.28 0.68
N ASP A 230 1.40 22.68 -0.59
CA ASP A 230 0.84 23.99 -0.94
C ASP A 230 -0.70 24.06 -0.82
N LEU A 231 -1.37 22.90 -0.74
CA LEU A 231 -2.83 22.82 -0.61
C LEU A 231 -3.24 22.65 0.85
N LYS A 232 -4.33 23.32 1.24
CA LYS A 232 -4.81 23.33 2.63
C LYS A 232 -6.09 22.48 2.76
N PRO A 233 -6.04 21.34 3.50
CA PRO A 233 -7.22 20.51 3.75
C PRO A 233 -8.39 21.32 4.32
N SER A 234 -9.57 21.18 3.71
CA SER A 234 -10.74 22.01 4.01
C SER A 234 -12.05 21.22 4.19
N ILE A 235 -12.15 19.99 3.69
CA ILE A 235 -13.32 19.13 3.85
C ILE A 235 -13.26 18.42 5.21
N PRO A 236 -14.25 18.59 6.09
CA PRO A 236 -14.31 17.85 7.34
C PRO A 236 -14.77 16.40 7.12
N VAL A 237 -14.01 15.47 7.68
CA VAL A 237 -14.30 14.03 7.65
C VAL A 237 -14.48 13.54 9.09
N GLU A 238 -15.59 12.87 9.37
CA GLU A 238 -15.76 12.07 10.59
C GLU A 238 -14.98 10.76 10.48
N VAL A 239 -14.17 10.48 11.50
CA VAL A 239 -13.29 9.31 11.56
C VAL A 239 -14.01 8.16 12.26
N THR A 240 -14.29 7.08 11.53
CA THR A 240 -14.85 5.83 12.06
C THR A 240 -13.77 4.75 12.23
N ALA A 241 -12.78 4.70 11.33
CA ALA A 241 -11.67 3.74 11.40
C ALA A 241 -10.62 4.07 12.47
N PHE A 242 -9.86 3.07 12.93
CA PHE A 242 -8.77 3.25 13.89
C PHE A 242 -7.66 4.17 13.36
N ASP A 243 -7.33 5.24 14.09
CA ASP A 243 -6.23 6.17 13.78
C ASP A 243 -4.99 5.98 14.67
N ASN A 244 -5.05 5.03 15.61
CA ASN A 244 -3.94 4.60 16.46
C ASN A 244 -4.12 3.12 16.86
N PHE A 245 -3.06 2.33 16.75
CA PHE A 245 -3.02 0.88 16.96
C PHE A 245 -1.73 0.45 17.68
N ALA A 246 -1.87 -0.52 18.59
CA ALA A 246 -0.77 -1.27 19.17
C ALA A 246 -1.06 -2.78 19.14
N GLY A 247 -0.05 -3.60 18.89
CA GLY A 247 -0.15 -5.06 18.84
C GLY A 247 1.09 -5.77 19.38
N VAL A 248 0.88 -7.01 19.84
CA VAL A 248 1.90 -7.95 20.30
C VAL A 248 1.70 -9.27 19.54
N LEU A 249 2.75 -9.75 18.90
CA LEU A 249 2.79 -11.02 18.17
C LEU A 249 3.75 -11.96 18.93
N GLU A 250 3.31 -13.19 19.19
CA GLU A 250 4.13 -14.27 19.74
C GLU A 250 4.42 -15.33 18.68
N TYR A 251 5.63 -15.89 18.70
CA TYR A 251 6.07 -16.96 17.80
C TYR A 251 6.23 -18.29 18.54
N GLY A 252 6.25 -19.42 17.82
CA GLY A 252 6.38 -20.77 18.41
C GLY A 252 7.70 -21.01 19.16
N SER A 253 8.69 -20.16 18.95
CA SER A 253 9.95 -20.06 19.71
C SER A 253 9.78 -19.48 21.13
N GLY A 254 8.64 -18.85 21.43
CA GLY A 254 8.46 -17.99 22.60
C GLY A 254 8.97 -16.56 22.42
N SER A 255 9.47 -16.19 21.23
CA SER A 255 9.88 -14.82 20.93
C SER A 255 8.70 -13.89 20.67
N ILE A 256 8.92 -12.58 20.81
CA ILE A 256 7.86 -11.56 20.78
C ILE A 256 8.21 -10.41 19.82
N ALA A 257 7.22 -9.93 19.07
CA ALA A 257 7.29 -8.65 18.36
C ALA A 257 6.19 -7.69 18.81
N THR A 258 6.54 -6.43 19.11
CA THR A 258 5.58 -5.34 19.34
C THR A 258 5.47 -4.45 18.11
N LEU A 259 4.23 -4.10 17.74
CA LEU A 259 3.91 -3.28 16.58
C LEU A 259 3.11 -2.05 17.01
N LEU A 260 3.54 -0.87 16.56
CA LEU A 260 2.87 0.42 16.75
C LEU A 260 2.57 1.05 15.38
N ALA A 261 1.30 1.35 15.10
CA ALA A 261 0.88 2.00 13.86
C ALA A 261 -0.05 3.17 14.17
N ASN A 262 0.24 4.39 13.68
CA ASN A 262 -0.58 5.56 14.04
C ASN A 262 -0.57 6.73 13.04
N TYR A 263 -1.67 7.49 13.02
CA TYR A 263 -1.84 8.77 12.32
C TYR A 263 -1.65 9.99 13.27
N VAL A 264 -0.84 9.86 14.32
CA VAL A 264 -0.59 10.92 15.32
C VAL A 264 0.90 11.25 15.49
N THR A 265 1.76 10.75 14.59
CA THR A 265 3.19 11.04 14.56
C THR A 265 3.41 12.34 13.76
N PHE A 266 3.20 13.48 14.42
CA PHE A 266 3.30 14.81 13.81
C PHE A 266 4.75 15.32 13.66
N THR A 267 5.64 14.84 14.52
CA THR A 267 7.09 15.07 14.44
C THR A 267 7.80 13.73 14.35
N ARG A 268 8.88 13.68 13.57
CA ARG A 268 9.72 12.48 13.45
C ARG A 268 10.48 12.27 14.74
N LEU A 269 10.22 11.17 15.43
CA LEU A 269 10.93 10.79 16.64
C LEU A 269 12.36 10.37 16.32
N GLN A 270 13.31 10.63 17.23
CA GLN A 270 14.66 10.06 17.16
C GLN A 270 14.67 8.62 17.70
N MET A 271 13.83 7.78 17.11
CA MET A 271 13.67 6.36 17.43
C MET A 271 13.72 5.55 16.14
N PRO A 272 14.49 4.45 16.06
CA PRO A 272 14.51 3.60 14.87
C PRO A 272 13.17 2.88 14.67
N SER A 273 12.65 2.90 13.44
CA SER A 273 11.40 2.22 13.07
C SER A 273 11.45 0.71 13.27
N ILE A 274 12.61 0.07 13.14
CA ILE A 274 12.78 -1.37 13.38
C ILE A 274 13.94 -1.60 14.35
N GLN A 275 13.71 -2.36 15.40
CA GLN A 275 14.72 -2.81 16.36
C GLN A 275 14.49 -4.30 16.64
N VAL A 276 15.48 -5.16 16.35
CA VAL A 276 15.43 -6.60 16.59
C VAL A 276 16.55 -7.01 17.53
N TYR A 277 16.25 -7.85 18.50
CA TYR A 277 17.18 -8.38 19.50
C TYR A 277 17.20 -9.90 19.39
N GLY A 278 18.39 -10.46 19.16
CA GLY A 278 18.62 -11.90 19.12
C GLY A 278 19.36 -12.41 20.36
N THR A 279 19.81 -13.67 20.34
CA THR A 279 20.60 -14.27 21.43
C THR A 279 22.05 -13.76 21.49
N GLU A 280 22.57 -13.24 20.38
CA GLU A 280 24.01 -12.91 20.22
C GLU A 280 24.25 -11.46 19.78
N GLY A 281 23.21 -10.72 19.39
CA GLY A 281 23.32 -9.30 19.03
C GLY A 281 21.97 -8.59 18.83
N SER A 282 22.01 -7.44 18.16
CA SER A 282 20.80 -6.70 17.76
C SER A 282 20.97 -5.99 16.42
N VAL A 283 19.85 -5.81 15.71
CA VAL A 283 19.77 -5.13 14.41
C VAL A 283 18.85 -3.94 14.54
N VAL A 284 19.24 -2.80 13.97
CA VAL A 284 18.50 -1.55 14.05
C VAL A 284 18.38 -0.95 12.65
N VAL A 285 17.15 -0.71 12.18
CA VAL A 285 16.89 0.01 10.93
C VAL A 285 16.25 1.35 11.29
N PRO A 286 16.98 2.49 11.10
CA PRO A 286 16.44 3.81 11.41
C PRO A 286 15.19 4.14 10.60
N VAL A 287 15.19 3.77 9.31
CA VAL A 287 14.09 3.99 8.35
C VAL A 287 14.08 2.87 7.32
N PRO A 288 12.97 2.13 7.14
CA PRO A 288 12.85 1.12 6.08
C PRO A 288 12.14 1.63 4.82
N HIS A 289 11.60 2.86 4.82
CA HIS A 289 10.80 3.45 3.73
C HIS A 289 11.46 4.68 3.04
N GLU A 290 12.66 5.09 3.48
CA GLU A 290 13.45 6.11 2.78
C GLU A 290 14.63 5.42 2.08
N PRO A 291 14.99 5.83 0.84
CA PRO A 291 16.10 5.26 0.08
C PRO A 291 17.48 5.77 0.52
#